data_AF-A0A3P7IM31-F1
#
_entry.id   AF-A0A3P7IM31-F1
#
_cell.length_a   1.000
_cell.length_b   1.000
_cell.length_c   1.000
_cell.angle_alpha   90.00
_cell.angle_beta   90.00
_cell.angle_gamma   90.00
#
_symmetry.space_group_name_H-M   'P 1'
#
loop_
_entity.id
_entity.type
_entity.pdbx_description
1 polymer ?
#
loop_
_entity_poly.entity_id
_entity_poly.type
_entity_poly.pdbx_seq_one_letter_code
_entity_poly.pdbx_strand_id
1 'polypeptide(L)'
;MYDLGASINFYMIHGGTNFGFWNGAEPNAPCITSYDYFAPISEAGDVTSKYLAIRAWIKGLKDWKNKPLDVPENNPKTAYGEVKMVPVDGLYHPPNEENCITAASPMSFEQLNQPFGFVLYTRVEKKTLKLLSLYQFDIFRKWKFAVKDFW
;
A
#
# COMPACT_ATOMS: atom_id res chain seq x y z
N MET A 1 18.92 -19.22 -20.51
CA MET A 1 17.84 -18.54 -21.26
C MET A 1 18.41 -17.83 -22.48
N TYR A 2 19.30 -16.84 -22.31
CA TYR A 2 19.92 -16.14 -23.44
C TYR A 2 20.64 -17.07 -24.42
N ASP A 3 21.48 -18.00 -23.93
CA ASP A 3 22.20 -18.96 -24.79
C ASP A 3 21.28 -19.92 -25.55
N LEU A 4 20.01 -20.01 -25.16
CA LEU A 4 18.98 -20.79 -25.85
C LEU A 4 18.20 -19.98 -26.90
N GLY A 5 18.60 -18.72 -27.14
CA GLY A 5 17.89 -17.79 -28.03
C GLY A 5 16.55 -17.29 -27.47
N ALA A 6 16.28 -17.49 -26.17
CA ALA A 6 15.03 -17.08 -25.56
C ALA A 6 15.00 -15.57 -25.25
N SER A 7 13.83 -14.95 -25.43
CA SER A 7 13.57 -13.60 -24.94
C SER A 7 13.35 -13.60 -23.43
N ILE A 8 13.78 -12.54 -22.74
CA ILE A 8 13.71 -12.43 -21.28
C ILE A 8 13.01 -11.11 -20.91
N ASN A 9 12.14 -11.17 -19.90
CA ASN A 9 11.58 -9.99 -19.24
C ASN A 9 11.88 -10.06 -17.73
N PHE A 10 12.35 -8.96 -17.15
CA PHE A 10 12.59 -8.86 -15.70
C PHE A 10 11.32 -8.35 -15.01
N TYR A 11 10.68 -9.24 -14.25
CA TYR A 11 9.56 -8.87 -13.37
C TYR A 11 10.04 -8.88 -11.91
N MET A 12 10.28 -7.75 -11.26
CA MET A 12 10.32 -6.37 -11.76
C MET A 12 11.76 -5.91 -12.06
N ILE A 13 11.97 -5.09 -13.09
CA ILE A 13 13.24 -4.36 -13.27
C ILE A 13 13.35 -3.17 -12.30
N HIS A 14 12.23 -2.51 -12.06
CA HIS A 14 11.98 -1.47 -11.07
C HIS A 14 10.53 -1.65 -10.63
N GLY A 15 10.27 -1.85 -9.34
CA GLY A 15 8.90 -2.06 -8.84
C GLY A 15 8.23 -0.77 -8.37
N GLY A 16 8.93 0.04 -7.57
CA GLY A 16 8.42 1.34 -7.11
C GLY A 16 7.55 1.24 -5.84
N THR A 17 6.40 1.90 -5.85
CA THR A 17 5.53 2.05 -4.66
C THR A 17 4.06 1.94 -5.02
N ASN A 18 3.29 1.22 -4.19
CA ASN A 18 1.83 1.21 -4.23
C ASN A 18 1.29 2.43 -3.45
N PHE A 19 1.17 3.59 -4.11
CA PHE A 19 0.70 4.81 -3.45
C PHE A 19 -0.76 4.73 -3.00
N GLY A 20 -1.11 5.47 -1.95
CA GLY A 20 -2.49 5.57 -1.47
C GLY A 20 -3.08 4.20 -1.10
N PHE A 21 -4.24 3.88 -1.68
CA PHE A 21 -4.96 2.62 -1.48
C PHE A 21 -4.84 1.66 -2.68
N TRP A 22 -3.79 1.81 -3.50
CA TRP A 22 -3.57 0.96 -4.67
C TRP A 22 -2.90 -0.38 -4.35
N ASN A 23 -2.65 -0.70 -3.08
CA ASN A 23 -2.08 -1.98 -2.72
C ASN A 23 -3.08 -3.12 -3.00
N GLY A 24 -2.55 -4.23 -3.50
CA GLY A 24 -3.30 -5.48 -3.56
C GLY A 24 -3.40 -6.16 -2.19
N ALA A 25 -3.90 -7.39 -2.22
CA ALA A 25 -3.88 -8.30 -1.10
C ALA A 25 -3.63 -9.73 -1.58
N GLU A 26 -2.92 -10.49 -0.77
CA GLU A 26 -2.84 -11.94 -0.85
C GLU A 26 -3.90 -12.55 0.10
N PRO A 27 -4.30 -13.83 -0.06
CA PRO A 27 -5.42 -14.42 0.68
C PRO A 27 -5.38 -14.23 2.20
N ASN A 28 -4.19 -14.08 2.80
CA ASN A 28 -4.01 -13.97 4.25
C ASN A 28 -3.43 -12.62 4.71
N ALA A 29 -3.10 -11.70 3.81
CA ALA A 29 -2.48 -10.42 4.19
C ALA A 29 -2.57 -9.35 3.09
N PRO A 30 -2.71 -8.06 3.44
CA PRO A 30 -2.55 -6.99 2.47
C PRO A 30 -1.11 -6.89 1.98
N CYS A 31 -0.92 -6.52 0.72
CA CYS A 31 0.40 -6.15 0.22
C CYS A 31 0.84 -4.83 0.86
N ILE A 32 2.13 -4.71 1.17
CA ILE A 32 2.70 -3.48 1.74
C ILE A 32 2.78 -2.37 0.69
N THR A 33 2.95 -1.12 1.17
CA THR A 33 3.10 0.07 0.32
C THR A 33 4.36 0.01 -0.54
N SER A 34 5.50 -0.41 0.02
CA SER A 34 6.73 -0.57 -0.75
C SER A 34 6.56 -1.69 -1.79
N TYR A 35 6.84 -1.37 -3.05
CA TYR A 35 6.90 -2.35 -4.13
C TYR A 35 8.33 -2.48 -4.66
N ASP A 36 9.34 -2.28 -3.81
CA ASP A 36 10.77 -2.42 -4.15
C ASP A 36 11.07 -3.75 -4.83
N TYR A 37 10.39 -4.82 -4.40
CA TYR A 37 10.46 -6.17 -4.96
C TYR A 37 11.86 -6.81 -4.87
N PHE A 38 12.80 -6.19 -4.15
CA PHE A 38 14.21 -6.47 -4.28
C PHE A 38 14.64 -6.42 -5.76
N ALA A 39 14.03 -5.54 -6.55
CA ALA A 39 14.28 -5.42 -7.98
C ALA A 39 15.71 -4.92 -8.25
N PRO A 40 16.21 -5.06 -9.49
CA PRO A 40 17.48 -4.46 -9.87
C PRO A 40 17.57 -2.95 -9.59
N ILE A 41 16.49 -2.21 -9.76
CA ILE A 41 16.41 -0.78 -9.41
C ILE A 41 15.49 -0.65 -8.18
N SER A 42 15.97 0.02 -7.12
CA SER A 42 15.22 0.12 -5.86
C SER A 42 13.91 0.91 -6.00
N GLU A 43 13.07 0.88 -4.98
CA GLU A 43 11.85 1.70 -4.86
C GLU A 43 12.10 3.19 -5.15
N ALA A 44 13.19 3.76 -4.64
CA ALA A 44 13.55 5.16 -4.85
C ALA A 44 14.20 5.45 -6.23
N GLY A 45 14.33 4.44 -7.08
CA GLY A 45 15.01 4.54 -8.37
C GLY A 45 16.53 4.39 -8.28
N ASP A 46 17.08 3.94 -7.15
CA ASP A 46 18.53 3.86 -6.97
C ASP A 46 19.14 2.66 -7.68
N VAL A 47 20.35 2.88 -8.17
CA VAL A 47 21.23 1.86 -8.74
C VAL A 47 21.64 0.87 -7.67
N THR A 48 21.37 -0.42 -7.91
CA THR A 48 21.84 -1.51 -7.05
C THR A 48 22.94 -2.34 -7.72
N SER A 49 23.62 -3.18 -6.94
CA SER A 49 24.58 -4.15 -7.45
C SER A 49 23.97 -5.11 -8.48
N LYS A 50 22.68 -5.47 -8.33
CA LYS A 50 21.96 -6.34 -9.26
C LYS A 50 21.76 -5.67 -10.61
N TYR A 51 21.42 -4.38 -10.64
CA TYR A 51 21.33 -3.62 -11.88
C TYR A 51 22.68 -3.49 -12.58
N LEU A 52 23.74 -3.20 -11.82
CA LEU A 52 25.10 -3.12 -12.37
C LEU A 52 25.56 -4.46 -12.97
N ALA A 53 25.27 -5.59 -12.30
CA ALA A 53 25.60 -6.91 -12.80
C ALA A 53 24.87 -7.23 -14.13
N ILE A 54 23.57 -6.92 -14.21
CA ILE A 54 22.79 -7.10 -15.45
C ILE A 54 23.39 -6.26 -16.59
N ARG A 55 23.73 -4.99 -16.32
CA ARG A 55 24.35 -4.12 -17.33
C ARG A 55 25.72 -4.60 -17.78
N ALA A 56 26.56 -5.04 -16.85
CA ALA A 56 27.88 -5.59 -17.16
C ALA A 56 27.75 -6.82 -18.07
N TRP A 57 26.80 -7.71 -17.77
CA TRP A 57 26.51 -8.87 -18.62
C TRP A 57 26.08 -8.44 -20.04
N ILE A 58 25.11 -7.54 -20.19
CA ILE A 58 24.66 -7.03 -21.51
C ILE A 58 25.83 -6.34 -22.26
N LYS A 59 26.67 -5.56 -21.55
CA LYS A 59 27.87 -4.95 -22.13
C LYS A 59 28.85 -5.99 -22.68
N GLY A 60 28.96 -7.16 -22.07
CA GLY A 60 29.80 -8.28 -22.53
C GLY A 60 29.30 -9.02 -23.77
N LEU A 61 28.03 -8.89 -24.14
CA LEU A 61 27.43 -9.62 -25.28
C LEU A 61 27.86 -9.04 -26.63
N LYS A 62 28.70 -9.73 -27.40
CA LYS A 62 29.27 -9.19 -28.66
C LYS A 62 28.24 -8.63 -29.64
N ASP A 63 27.14 -9.34 -29.86
CA ASP A 63 26.15 -9.01 -30.90
C ASP A 63 24.96 -8.17 -30.40
N TRP A 64 25.04 -7.66 -29.17
CA TRP A 64 23.96 -6.86 -28.60
C TRP A 64 23.98 -5.43 -29.15
N LYS A 65 23.05 -5.14 -30.08
CA LYS A 65 22.97 -3.85 -30.79
C LYS A 65 22.84 -2.64 -29.87
N ASN A 66 22.05 -2.76 -28.81
CA ASN A 66 21.71 -1.64 -27.93
C ASN A 66 22.44 -1.76 -26.59
N LYS A 67 23.74 -1.42 -26.59
CA LYS A 67 24.54 -1.44 -25.37
C LYS A 67 23.94 -0.49 -24.32
N PRO A 68 23.98 -0.86 -23.02
CA PRO A 68 23.52 0.03 -21.96
C PRO A 68 24.35 1.32 -21.98
N LEU A 69 23.65 2.47 -21.89
CA LEU A 69 24.26 3.80 -21.80
C LEU A 69 25.07 3.98 -20.51
N ASP A 70 25.38 5.21 -20.13
CA ASP A 70 25.86 5.49 -18.79
C ASP A 70 24.72 5.42 -17.77
N VAL A 71 25.09 5.24 -16.51
CA VAL A 71 24.14 5.12 -15.41
C VAL A 71 23.92 6.53 -14.85
N PRO A 72 22.67 7.00 -14.74
CA PRO A 72 22.41 8.29 -14.11
C PRO A 72 22.77 8.24 -12.63
N GLU A 73 23.11 9.41 -12.07
CA GLU A 73 23.30 9.53 -10.62
C GLU A 73 21.97 9.28 -9.88
N ASN A 74 22.08 8.73 -8.67
CA ASN A 74 20.93 8.54 -7.81
C ASN A 74 20.35 9.89 -7.39
N ASN A 75 19.03 9.96 -7.28
CA ASN A 75 18.36 11.16 -6.80
C ASN A 75 18.83 11.55 -5.38
N PRO A 76 19.05 12.85 -5.11
CA PRO A 76 19.49 13.30 -3.79
C PRO A 76 18.46 12.94 -2.72
N LYS A 77 18.95 12.56 -1.54
CA LYS A 77 18.12 12.20 -0.37
C LYS A 77 18.50 13.11 0.78
N THR A 78 17.49 13.53 1.52
CA THR A 78 17.70 14.42 2.66
C THR A 78 16.97 13.89 3.88
N ALA A 79 17.60 14.03 5.05
CA ALA A 79 16.97 13.77 6.33
C ALA A 79 16.34 15.07 6.83
N TYR A 80 15.01 15.15 6.80
CA TYR A 80 14.28 16.37 7.17
C TYR A 80 14.26 16.68 8.68
N GLY A 81 14.77 15.76 9.52
CA GLY A 81 14.78 15.91 10.98
C GLY A 81 13.44 15.57 11.61
N GLU A 82 13.27 15.99 12.86
CA GLU A 82 12.07 15.73 13.64
C GLU A 82 10.95 16.72 13.29
N VAL A 83 9.75 16.19 13.02
CA VAL A 83 8.55 16.99 12.81
C VAL A 83 7.63 16.82 14.02
N LYS A 84 7.41 17.90 14.76
CA LYS A 84 6.49 17.90 15.91
C LYS A 84 5.04 17.90 15.42
N MET A 85 4.36 16.77 15.60
CA MET A 85 2.94 16.65 15.28
C MET A 85 2.09 17.19 16.43
N VAL A 86 1.11 18.04 16.11
CA VAL A 86 0.09 18.52 17.06
C VAL A 86 -1.25 17.88 16.69
N PRO A 87 -1.91 17.13 17.59
CA PRO A 87 -3.24 16.58 17.32
C PRO A 87 -4.24 17.70 17.04
N VAL A 88 -5.03 17.55 15.97
CA VAL A 88 -6.07 18.52 15.59
C VAL A 88 -7.45 17.99 15.94
N ASP A 89 -7.77 16.76 15.53
CA ASP A 89 -9.07 16.13 15.76
C ASP A 89 -8.99 14.59 15.69
N GLY A 90 -10.07 13.90 16.06
CA GLY A 90 -10.23 12.45 15.95
C GLY A 90 -11.21 12.03 14.83
N LEU A 91 -11.13 10.77 14.41
CA LEU A 91 -11.97 10.19 13.35
C LEU A 91 -13.32 9.63 13.86
N TYR A 92 -13.82 10.14 14.99
CA TYR A 92 -15.01 9.59 15.66
C TYR A 92 -16.32 10.22 15.19
N HIS A 93 -16.25 11.35 14.51
CA HIS A 93 -17.39 12.04 13.94
C HIS A 93 -17.15 12.17 12.43
N PRO A 94 -18.21 12.07 11.62
CA PRO A 94 -18.06 12.32 10.19
C PRO A 94 -17.59 13.77 10.00
N PRO A 95 -16.59 14.03 9.14
CA PRO A 95 -16.13 15.39 8.87
C PRO A 95 -17.20 16.22 8.15
N ASN A 96 -18.20 15.57 7.55
CA ASN A 96 -19.38 16.20 6.98
C ASN A 96 -20.60 15.27 7.17
N GLU A 97 -21.57 15.70 8.00
CA GLU A 97 -22.82 14.96 8.24
C GLU A 97 -23.75 14.94 7.02
N GLU A 98 -23.62 15.89 6.08
CA GLU A 98 -24.44 15.95 4.87
C GLU A 98 -24.20 14.75 3.93
N ASN A 99 -23.03 14.11 4.05
CA ASN A 99 -22.68 12.94 3.27
C ASN A 99 -23.09 11.61 3.94
N CYS A 100 -23.72 11.66 5.12
CA CYS A 100 -24.15 10.46 5.81
C CYS A 100 -25.39 9.84 5.15
N ILE A 101 -25.31 8.55 4.84
CA ILE A 101 -26.43 7.77 4.31
C ILE A 101 -27.07 6.99 5.45
N THR A 102 -28.38 7.17 5.63
CA THR A 102 -29.16 6.35 6.58
C THR A 102 -29.71 5.11 5.86
N ALA A 103 -29.46 3.94 6.43
CA ALA A 103 -29.96 2.66 5.93
C ALA A 103 -30.42 1.76 7.07
N ALA A 104 -31.33 0.83 6.77
CA ALA A 104 -31.83 -0.13 7.76
C ALA A 104 -30.78 -1.17 8.20
N SER A 105 -29.80 -1.45 7.33
CA SER A 105 -28.68 -2.36 7.58
C SER A 105 -27.37 -1.75 7.05
N PRO A 106 -26.19 -2.12 7.60
CA PRO A 106 -24.91 -1.64 7.08
C PRO A 106 -24.73 -1.97 5.60
N MET A 107 -24.49 -0.96 4.78
CA MET A 107 -24.22 -1.09 3.35
C MET A 107 -22.75 -1.43 3.10
N SER A 108 -22.41 -2.18 2.04
CA SER A 108 -21.01 -2.38 1.65
C SER A 108 -20.38 -1.10 1.07
N PHE A 109 -19.05 -1.10 0.90
CA PHE A 109 -18.32 0.00 0.27
C PHE A 109 -18.81 0.27 -1.16
N GLU A 110 -19.08 -0.78 -1.93
CA GLU A 110 -19.56 -0.69 -3.32
C GLU A 110 -20.98 -0.12 -3.39
N GLN A 111 -21.85 -0.52 -2.46
CA GLN A 111 -23.21 0.02 -2.37
C GLN A 111 -23.21 1.51 -2.02
N LEU A 112 -22.19 1.96 -1.28
CA LEU A 112 -21.96 3.38 -0.95
C LEU A 112 -21.20 4.13 -2.06
N ASN A 113 -20.81 3.46 -3.14
CA ASN A 113 -19.95 4.01 -4.18
C ASN A 113 -18.62 4.59 -3.63
N GLN A 114 -18.07 3.94 -2.60
CA GLN A 114 -16.82 4.31 -1.95
C GLN A 114 -15.75 3.24 -2.24
N PRO A 115 -14.92 3.40 -3.29
CA PRO A 115 -14.02 2.33 -3.74
C PRO A 115 -12.81 2.10 -2.82
N PHE A 116 -12.38 3.11 -2.05
CA PHE A 116 -11.17 3.06 -1.23
C PHE A 116 -11.34 3.82 0.10
N GLY A 117 -10.39 3.62 1.01
CA GLY A 117 -10.33 4.37 2.27
C GLY A 117 -11.16 3.74 3.39
N PHE A 118 -11.91 4.58 4.11
CA PHE A 118 -12.62 4.18 5.33
C PHE A 118 -14.07 4.64 5.27
N VAL A 119 -14.96 3.85 5.90
CA VAL A 119 -16.37 4.18 6.11
C VAL A 119 -16.68 4.10 7.59
N LEU A 120 -17.36 5.11 8.12
CA LEU A 120 -17.85 5.15 9.49
C LEU A 120 -19.32 4.73 9.51
N TYR A 121 -19.63 3.61 10.17
CA TYR A 121 -21.01 3.18 10.43
C TYR A 121 -21.42 3.55 11.85
N THR A 122 -22.56 4.23 11.99
CA THR A 122 -23.10 4.67 13.29
C THR A 122 -24.54 4.22 13.44
N ARG A 123 -24.96 3.87 14.67
CA ARG A 123 -26.35 3.61 15.01
C ARG A 123 -26.70 4.22 16.37
N VAL A 124 -27.96 4.60 16.56
CA VAL A 124 -28.47 5.08 17.85
C VAL A 124 -29.27 3.98 18.53
N GLU A 125 -28.83 3.55 19.71
CA GLU A 125 -29.54 2.56 20.54
C GLU A 125 -30.39 3.22 21.63
N LYS A 126 -31.58 2.66 21.87
CA LYS A 126 -32.55 3.19 22.86
C LYS A 126 -32.52 2.48 24.23
N LYS A 127 -31.80 1.35 24.41
CA LYS A 127 -31.63 0.64 25.70
C LYS A 127 -30.28 -0.08 25.79
N THR A 128 -29.66 -0.04 26.97
CA THR A 128 -28.34 -0.65 27.25
C THR A 128 -28.46 -2.15 27.55
N LEU A 129 -27.83 -3.02 26.74
CA LEU A 129 -27.65 -4.45 27.06
C LEU A 129 -26.18 -4.90 26.95
N LYS A 130 -25.89 -6.08 27.51
CA LYS A 130 -24.59 -6.63 27.96
C LYS A 130 -23.49 -6.70 26.88
N LEU A 131 -22.21 -6.61 27.31
CA LEU A 131 -21.03 -6.57 26.45
C LEU A 131 -20.71 -7.95 25.86
N LEU A 132 -20.65 -8.07 24.54
CA LEU A 132 -20.06 -9.21 23.81
C LEU A 132 -18.96 -8.67 22.89
N SER A 133 -17.85 -9.40 22.80
CA SER A 133 -16.66 -8.98 22.06
C SER A 133 -16.84 -9.11 20.55
N LEU A 134 -16.69 -8.00 19.81
CA LEU A 134 -16.54 -8.02 18.36
C LEU A 134 -15.16 -8.54 17.97
N TYR A 135 -15.10 -9.41 16.97
CA TYR A 135 -13.84 -9.79 16.33
C TYR A 135 -13.29 -8.57 15.58
N GLN A 136 -12.32 -7.94 16.22
CA GLN A 136 -11.50 -6.88 15.66
C GLN A 136 -10.79 -7.43 14.41
N PHE A 137 -11.02 -6.82 13.25
CA PHE A 137 -10.07 -6.98 12.14
C PHE A 137 -8.71 -6.48 12.65
N ASP A 138 -7.73 -7.39 12.64
CA ASP A 138 -6.49 -7.39 13.42
C ASP A 138 -5.45 -6.33 12.94
N ILE A 139 -5.90 -5.14 12.51
CA ILE A 139 -5.04 -4.05 12.01
C ILE A 139 -4.67 -3.04 13.12
N PHE A 140 -5.40 -3.01 14.23
CA PHE A 140 -5.14 -2.10 15.35
C PHE A 140 -5.04 -2.83 16.69
N ARG A 141 -4.07 -3.74 16.84
CA ARG A 141 -3.82 -4.57 18.04
C ARG A 141 -3.65 -3.87 19.39
N LYS A 142 -3.82 -2.54 19.50
CA LYS A 142 -3.79 -1.81 20.77
C LYS A 142 -4.88 -0.76 20.96
N TRP A 143 -5.94 -0.80 20.15
CA TRP A 143 -7.12 0.03 20.42
C TRP A 143 -8.31 -0.88 20.72
N LYS A 144 -8.73 -0.92 21.99
CA LYS A 144 -9.99 -1.53 22.38
C LYS A 144 -11.11 -0.60 21.88
N PHE A 145 -11.59 -0.81 20.67
CA PHE A 145 -12.87 -0.25 20.26
C PHE A 145 -13.97 -1.21 20.74
N ALA A 146 -14.67 -0.81 21.80
CA ALA A 146 -15.90 -1.46 22.21
C ALA A 146 -17.01 -1.05 21.24
N VAL A 147 -17.03 -1.65 20.06
CA VAL A 147 -18.26 -1.69 19.26
C VAL A 147 -19.13 -2.75 19.93
N LYS A 148 -20.33 -2.36 20.31
CA LYS A 148 -21.22 -3.16 21.16
C LYS A 148 -22.41 -3.56 20.31
N ASP A 149 -22.22 -4.54 19.42
CA ASP A 149 -23.28 -4.91 18.48
C ASP A 149 -23.68 -6.37 18.58
N PHE A 150 -24.95 -6.62 18.92
CA PHE A 150 -25.66 -7.83 18.53
C PHE A 150 -27.16 -7.54 18.34
N TRP A 151 -27.69 -8.17 17.28
CA TRP A 151 -29.07 -8.54 16.91
C TRP A 151 -30.24 -7.81 17.58
#